data_AF-R6AGZ6-F1
#
_entry.id   AF-R6AGZ6-F1
#
_cell.length_a   1.000
_cell.length_b   1.000
_cell.length_c   1.000
_cell.angle_alpha   90.00
_cell.angle_beta   90.00
_cell.angle_gamma   90.00
#
_symmetry.space_group_name_H-M   'P 1'
#
loop_
_entity.id
_entity.type
_entity.pdbx_description
1 polymer ?
#
loop_
_entity_poly.entity_id
_entity_poly.type
_entity_poly.pdbx_seq_one_letter_code
_entity_poly.pdbx_strand_id
1 'polypeptide(L)'
;MNNLDYLEYEGSRLLDYAMKTYSKASTGSLVNDIERAVLAGQKELSLAEQDALQSLSFEYTLYRLYIARCMIRHHKSGFGCTDAILKGLSSTLSSLPSALKMLALEHDLNGSYLLLGCYVEKLTKAHVETMFQCYAAIEKACVTGDREARLTSSIESSLWAMAKEINFVPNPSLLRHLMEETRAFMRALTLRLSEMTPESVHHKAHGKTLVHTHHSVFSRENYEHIYPSLTLIAGIMTGFLFMFA
;
A
#
# COMPACT_ATOMS: atom_id res chain seq x y z
N MET A 1 17.41 -4.79 18.88
CA MET A 1 16.82 -3.48 18.58
C MET A 1 16.05 -3.02 19.82
N ASN A 2 15.95 -1.73 20.14
CA ASN A 2 15.06 -1.30 21.22
C ASN A 2 13.60 -1.19 20.72
N ASN A 3 12.63 -1.07 21.63
CA ASN A 3 11.21 -1.01 21.26
C ASN A 3 10.87 0.21 20.38
N LEU A 4 11.50 1.36 20.62
CA LEU A 4 11.27 2.58 19.86
C LEU A 4 11.78 2.44 18.43
N ASP A 5 13.01 1.94 18.27
CA ASP A 5 13.63 1.66 16.96
C ASP A 5 12.79 0.64 16.17
N TYR A 6 12.25 -0.38 16.85
CA TYR A 6 11.37 -1.36 16.22
C TYR A 6 10.08 -0.72 15.68
N LEU A 7 9.47 0.18 16.46
CA LEU A 7 8.24 0.86 16.06
C LEU A 7 8.48 1.87 14.93
N GLU A 8 9.60 2.62 14.97
CA GLU A 8 10.03 3.46 13.85
C GLU A 8 10.28 2.61 12.60
N TYR A 9 10.94 1.46 12.74
CA TYR A 9 11.14 0.51 11.66
C TYR A 9 9.82 0.00 11.06
N GLU A 10 8.84 -0.38 11.89
CA GLU A 10 7.50 -0.79 11.43
C GLU A 10 6.79 0.35 10.66
N GLY A 11 6.97 1.60 11.09
CA GLY A 11 6.52 2.78 10.35
C GLY A 11 7.15 2.91 8.97
N SER A 12 8.46 2.70 8.87
CA SER A 12 9.17 2.78 7.58
C SER A 12 8.77 1.67 6.61
N ARG A 13 8.36 0.51 7.12
CA ARG A 13 7.85 -0.60 6.32
C ARG A 13 6.47 -0.40 5.72
N LEU A 14 5.75 0.67 6.06
CA LEU A 14 4.43 0.92 5.48
C LEU A 14 4.50 1.14 3.96
N LEU A 15 5.65 1.59 3.44
CA LEU A 15 5.85 1.68 2.00
C LEU A 15 5.90 0.30 1.33
N ASP A 16 6.67 -0.65 1.87
CA ASP A 16 6.67 -2.06 1.45
C ASP A 16 5.23 -2.62 1.47
N TYR A 17 4.52 -2.39 2.57
CA TYR A 17 3.14 -2.84 2.71
C TYR A 17 2.16 -2.21 1.71
N ALA A 18 2.30 -0.90 1.44
CA ALA A 18 1.51 -0.19 0.43
C ALA A 18 1.86 -0.62 -1.01
N MET A 19 3.05 -1.18 -1.22
CA MET A 19 3.53 -1.64 -2.53
C MET A 19 3.32 -3.14 -2.74
N LYS A 20 3.03 -3.91 -1.68
CA LYS A 20 2.92 -5.38 -1.72
C LYS A 20 1.92 -5.91 -2.76
N THR A 21 0.84 -5.17 -3.03
CA THR A 21 -0.17 -5.54 -4.04
C THR A 21 0.36 -5.51 -5.47
N TYR A 22 1.56 -4.96 -5.70
CA TYR A 22 2.21 -4.91 -7.01
C TYR A 22 3.26 -6.01 -7.23
N SER A 23 3.54 -6.84 -6.23
CA SER A 23 4.54 -7.91 -6.32
C SER A 23 4.11 -9.03 -7.27
N LYS A 24 5.05 -9.60 -8.03
CA LYS A 24 4.84 -10.78 -8.89
C LYS A 24 4.37 -12.03 -8.12
N ALA A 25 4.69 -12.11 -6.84
CA ALA A 25 4.39 -13.28 -6.01
C ALA A 25 2.96 -13.28 -5.45
N SER A 26 2.20 -12.19 -5.58
CA SER A 26 0.77 -12.20 -5.28
C SER A 26 -0.01 -12.72 -6.48
N THR A 27 -0.86 -13.72 -6.26
CA THR A 27 -1.87 -14.17 -7.24
C THR A 27 -2.80 -12.99 -7.54
N GLY A 28 -2.50 -12.25 -8.62
CA GLY A 28 -3.13 -10.96 -8.95
C GLY A 28 -2.24 -9.80 -8.52
N SER A 29 -1.27 -9.41 -9.36
CA SER A 29 -0.63 -8.10 -9.21
C SER A 29 -1.65 -7.04 -9.59
N LEU A 30 -1.89 -6.07 -8.70
CA LEU A 30 -2.72 -4.90 -8.99
C LEU A 30 -2.25 -4.20 -10.28
N VAL A 31 -0.96 -4.26 -10.62
CA VAL A 31 -0.47 -3.79 -11.92
C VAL A 31 -1.14 -4.53 -13.06
N ASN A 32 -1.19 -5.86 -13.03
CA ASN A 32 -1.80 -6.68 -14.08
C ASN A 32 -3.32 -6.44 -14.18
N ASP A 33 -3.98 -6.18 -13.06
CA ASP A 33 -5.43 -5.90 -13.04
C ASP A 33 -5.74 -4.48 -13.54
N ILE A 34 -4.89 -3.50 -13.21
CA ILE A 34 -4.96 -2.16 -13.79
C ILE A 34 -4.62 -2.23 -15.29
N GLU A 35 -3.56 -2.94 -15.70
CA GLU A 35 -3.20 -3.19 -17.10
C GLU A 35 -4.39 -3.79 -17.85
N ARG A 36 -5.00 -4.86 -17.33
CA ARG A 36 -6.16 -5.50 -17.95
C ARG A 36 -7.36 -4.55 -18.06
N ALA A 37 -7.58 -3.71 -17.05
CA ALA A 37 -8.66 -2.74 -17.04
C ALA A 37 -8.42 -1.57 -18.02
N VAL A 38 -7.17 -1.11 -18.15
CA VAL A 38 -6.76 -0.07 -19.11
C VAL A 38 -6.80 -0.63 -20.54
N LEU A 39 -6.34 -1.87 -20.73
CA LEU A 39 -6.28 -2.52 -22.04
C LEU A 39 -7.65 -2.78 -22.64
N ALA A 40 -8.70 -3.03 -21.84
CA ALA A 40 -10.07 -3.32 -22.32
C ALA A 40 -10.15 -4.29 -23.53
N GLY A 41 -9.19 -5.21 -23.66
CA GLY A 41 -9.07 -6.16 -24.79
C GLY A 41 -8.08 -5.79 -25.90
N GLN A 42 -7.30 -4.72 -25.77
CA GLN A 42 -6.20 -4.37 -26.68
C GLN A 42 -4.97 -5.26 -26.43
N LYS A 43 -4.20 -5.52 -27.50
CA LYS A 43 -3.00 -6.38 -27.46
C LYS A 43 -1.78 -5.70 -26.84
N GLU A 44 -1.62 -4.39 -26.99
CA GLU A 44 -0.46 -3.62 -26.52
C GLU A 44 -0.89 -2.20 -26.11
N LEU A 45 -0.24 -1.67 -25.07
CA LEU A 45 -0.41 -0.28 -24.60
C LEU A 45 0.46 0.66 -25.45
N SER A 46 -0.09 1.81 -25.84
CA SER A 46 0.71 2.94 -26.31
C SER A 46 1.63 3.47 -25.20
N LEU A 47 2.70 4.19 -25.58
CA LEU A 47 3.63 4.78 -24.62
C LEU A 47 2.91 5.70 -23.60
N ALA A 48 1.92 6.47 -24.06
CA ALA A 48 1.13 7.35 -23.21
C ALA A 48 0.27 6.58 -22.18
N GLU A 49 -0.25 5.41 -22.54
CA GLU A 49 -1.04 4.57 -21.64
C GLU A 49 -0.15 3.84 -20.62
N GLN A 50 1.06 3.45 -21.02
CA GLN A 50 2.07 2.94 -20.09
C GLN A 50 2.48 3.99 -19.06
N ASP A 51 2.70 5.24 -19.50
CA ASP A 51 3.00 6.36 -18.61
C ASP A 51 1.84 6.65 -17.64
N ALA A 52 0.59 6.63 -18.13
CA ALA A 52 -0.59 6.85 -17.30
C ALA A 52 -0.80 5.74 -16.25
N LEU A 53 -0.56 4.49 -16.63
CA LEU A 53 -0.61 3.33 -15.73
C LEU A 53 0.41 3.43 -14.58
N GLN A 54 1.65 3.82 -14.92
CA GLN A 54 2.71 4.03 -13.93
C GLN A 54 2.34 5.19 -13.00
N SER A 55 1.89 6.31 -13.57
CA SER A 55 1.38 7.47 -12.83
C SER A 55 0.33 7.06 -11.81
N LEU A 56 -0.67 6.30 -12.25
CA LEU A 56 -1.77 5.84 -11.41
C LEU A 56 -1.28 4.97 -10.25
N SER A 57 -0.32 4.07 -10.50
CA SER A 57 0.23 3.17 -9.49
C SER A 57 0.97 3.93 -8.38
N PHE A 58 1.70 5.00 -8.72
CA PHE A 58 2.36 5.85 -7.74
C PHE A 58 1.38 6.68 -6.93
N GLU A 59 0.45 7.34 -7.60
CA GLU A 59 -0.55 8.15 -6.92
C GLU A 59 -1.43 7.28 -5.99
N TYR A 60 -1.74 6.05 -6.41
CA TYR A 60 -2.46 5.11 -5.55
C TYR A 60 -1.62 4.66 -4.35
N THR A 61 -0.31 4.51 -4.52
CA THR A 61 0.60 4.24 -3.40
C THR A 61 0.63 5.41 -2.41
N LEU A 62 0.72 6.66 -2.90
CA LEU A 62 0.64 7.86 -2.06
C LEU A 62 -0.68 7.91 -1.29
N TYR A 63 -1.79 7.59 -1.95
CA TYR A 63 -3.09 7.54 -1.30
C TYR A 63 -3.14 6.46 -0.20
N ARG A 64 -2.59 5.26 -0.41
CA ARG A 64 -2.49 4.23 0.64
C ARG A 64 -1.64 4.68 1.83
N LEU A 65 -0.55 5.41 1.59
CA LEU A 65 0.28 5.98 2.65
C LEU A 65 -0.46 7.09 3.42
N TYR A 66 -1.29 7.89 2.74
CA TYR A 66 -2.19 8.84 3.38
C TYR A 66 -3.18 8.12 4.31
N ILE A 67 -3.85 7.07 3.82
CA ILE A 67 -4.76 6.23 4.62
C ILE A 67 -4.03 5.68 5.85
N ALA A 68 -2.83 5.12 5.65
CA ALA A 68 -2.04 4.57 6.75
C ALA A 68 -1.73 5.62 7.82
N ARG A 69 -1.29 6.82 7.40
CA ARG A 69 -1.04 7.94 8.31
C ARG A 69 -2.28 8.30 9.13
N CYS A 70 -3.45 8.38 8.49
CA CYS A 70 -4.70 8.70 9.17
C CYS A 70 -5.07 7.62 10.19
N MET A 71 -4.97 6.35 9.80
CA MET A 71 -5.30 5.23 10.69
C MET A 71 -4.36 5.15 11.90
N ILE A 72 -3.04 5.31 11.71
CA ILE A 72 -2.05 5.27 12.80
C ILE A 72 -2.27 6.42 13.77
N ARG A 73 -2.47 7.65 13.27
CA ARG A 73 -2.70 8.83 14.10
C ARG A 73 -3.93 8.69 15.01
N HIS A 74 -4.91 7.89 14.59
CA HIS A 74 -6.17 7.69 15.32
C HIS A 74 -6.28 6.35 16.02
N HIS A 75 -5.26 5.50 15.88
CA HIS A 75 -5.22 4.22 16.54
C HIS A 75 -5.03 4.41 18.05
N LYS A 76 -5.98 3.89 18.84
CA LYS A 76 -5.93 3.95 20.30
C LYS A 76 -5.05 2.82 20.83
N SER A 77 -3.73 2.99 20.75
CA SER A 77 -2.78 1.99 21.24
C SER A 77 -2.75 1.88 22.76
N GLY A 78 -3.00 2.97 23.49
CA GLY A 78 -2.97 3.00 24.96
C GLY A 78 -1.56 3.02 25.59
N PHE A 79 -0.49 2.88 24.81
CA PHE A 79 0.90 2.88 25.29
C PHE A 79 1.88 3.68 24.42
N GLY A 80 1.38 4.54 23.52
CA GLY A 80 2.20 5.56 22.85
C GLY A 80 3.01 5.08 21.64
N CYS A 81 2.69 3.94 21.04
CA CYS A 81 3.44 3.42 19.88
C CYS A 81 3.26 4.23 18.59
N THR A 82 2.19 5.03 18.51
CA THR A 82 1.78 5.73 17.29
C THR A 82 2.78 6.78 16.84
N ASP A 83 3.42 7.49 17.77
CA ASP A 83 4.35 8.57 17.43
C ASP A 83 5.63 8.04 16.76
N ALA A 84 6.14 6.92 17.26
CA ALA A 84 7.30 6.24 16.69
C ALA A 84 6.99 5.70 15.28
N ILE A 85 5.85 5.04 15.10
CA ILE A 85 5.41 4.54 13.78
C ILE A 85 5.23 5.72 12.80
N LEU A 86 4.61 6.82 13.25
CA LEU A 86 4.45 8.02 12.41
C LEU A 86 5.79 8.67 12.07
N LYS A 87 6.77 8.64 12.97
CA LYS A 87 8.12 9.13 12.71
C LYS A 87 8.81 8.29 11.63
N GLY A 88 8.74 6.97 11.71
CA GLY A 88 9.24 6.07 10.66
C GLY A 88 8.60 6.31 9.30
N LEU A 89 7.27 6.43 9.26
CA LEU A 89 6.53 6.77 8.05
C LEU A 89 6.97 8.13 7.48
N SER A 90 7.12 9.14 8.33
CA SER A 90 7.54 10.49 7.91
C SER A 90 8.96 10.50 7.35
N SER A 91 9.87 9.73 7.94
CA SER A 91 11.22 9.55 7.42
C SER A 91 11.20 8.91 6.02
N THR A 92 10.37 7.89 5.83
CA THR A 92 10.19 7.24 4.53
C THR A 92 9.59 8.18 3.48
N LEU A 93 8.57 8.96 3.84
CA LEU A 93 7.98 9.97 2.94
C LEU A 93 8.98 11.07 2.55
N SER A 94 9.87 11.45 3.47
CA SER A 94 10.91 12.46 3.18
C SER A 94 12.00 11.95 2.20
N SER A 95 12.15 10.63 2.10
CA SER A 95 13.14 9.96 1.25
C SER A 95 12.47 9.04 0.21
N LEU A 96 11.20 9.29 -0.11
CA LEU A 96 10.33 8.41 -0.88
C LEU A 96 10.93 7.98 -2.23
N PRO A 97 11.52 8.88 -3.05
CA PRO A 97 12.24 8.50 -4.26
C PRO A 97 13.27 7.38 -4.06
N SER A 98 14.10 7.50 -3.03
CA SER A 98 15.15 6.54 -2.72
C SER A 98 14.59 5.24 -2.16
N ALA A 99 13.58 5.34 -1.27
CA ALA A 99 12.92 4.18 -0.68
C ALA A 99 12.20 3.32 -1.74
N LEU A 100 11.52 3.96 -2.70
CA LEU A 100 10.88 3.27 -3.83
C LEU A 100 11.90 2.57 -4.74
N LYS A 101 13.04 3.23 -5.05
CA LYS A 101 14.13 2.63 -5.81
C LYS A 101 14.66 1.37 -5.14
N MET A 102 14.89 1.40 -3.82
CA MET A 102 15.36 0.23 -3.08
C MET A 102 14.33 -0.90 -3.07
N LEU A 103 13.06 -0.61 -2.81
CA LEU A 103 12.01 -1.63 -2.80
C LEU A 103 11.78 -2.27 -4.18
N ALA A 104 11.92 -1.50 -5.25
CA ALA A 104 11.84 -2.03 -6.61
C ALA A 104 12.95 -3.06 -6.90
N LEU A 105 14.16 -2.82 -6.38
CA LEU A 105 15.29 -3.74 -6.49
C LEU A 105 15.11 -5.00 -5.62
N GLU A 106 14.52 -4.86 -4.43
CA GLU A 106 14.41 -5.95 -3.45
C GLU A 106 13.26 -6.94 -3.77
N HIS A 107 12.14 -6.47 -4.30
CA HIS A 107 10.91 -7.28 -4.39
C HIS A 107 10.64 -7.91 -5.77
N ASP A 108 11.58 -7.81 -6.73
CA ASP A 108 11.35 -8.17 -8.14
C ASP A 108 9.97 -7.68 -8.62
N LEU A 109 9.65 -6.43 -8.27
CA LEU A 109 8.43 -5.78 -8.73
C LEU A 109 8.43 -5.88 -10.26
N ASN A 110 7.28 -6.20 -10.86
CA ASN A 110 7.15 -6.39 -12.31
C ASN A 110 7.97 -5.33 -13.06
N GLY A 111 8.80 -5.78 -14.02
CA GLY A 111 9.86 -4.98 -14.66
C GLY A 111 9.42 -3.63 -15.24
N SER A 112 8.11 -3.42 -15.36
CA SER A 112 7.42 -2.12 -15.55
C SER A 112 7.81 -1.06 -14.51
N TYR A 113 8.24 -1.44 -13.30
CA TYR A 113 8.81 -0.51 -12.33
C TYR A 113 10.21 -0.05 -12.76
N LEU A 114 11.08 -0.85 -13.36
CA LEU A 114 12.45 -0.40 -13.72
C LEU A 114 12.51 0.72 -14.79
N LEU A 115 11.39 1.04 -15.46
CA LEU A 115 11.22 2.24 -16.29
C LEU A 115 11.05 3.54 -15.46
N LEU A 116 11.11 3.42 -14.12
CA LEU A 116 11.10 4.40 -13.00
C LEU A 116 11.93 5.69 -13.16
N GLY A 117 12.73 5.85 -14.22
CA GLY A 117 13.54 7.05 -14.41
C GLY A 117 12.70 8.33 -14.50
N CYS A 118 11.53 8.26 -15.15
CA CYS A 118 10.78 9.46 -15.56
C CYS A 118 9.77 9.97 -14.52
N TYR A 119 9.23 9.10 -13.65
CA TYR A 119 8.17 9.50 -12.68
C TYR A 119 8.70 9.80 -11.27
N VAL A 120 9.87 9.28 -10.91
CA VAL A 120 10.49 9.55 -9.60
C VAL A 120 10.86 11.03 -9.45
N GLU A 121 11.14 11.72 -10.55
CA GLU A 121 11.42 13.16 -10.54
C GLU A 121 10.20 14.00 -10.12
N LYS A 122 8.97 13.50 -10.36
CA LYS A 122 7.73 14.16 -9.94
C LYS A 122 7.39 13.92 -8.47
N LEU A 123 7.93 12.86 -7.86
CA LEU A 123 7.74 12.52 -6.44
C LEU A 123 8.59 13.41 -5.53
N THR A 124 8.27 14.70 -5.52
CA THR A 124 8.88 15.66 -4.60
C THR A 124 8.14 15.67 -3.26
N LYS A 125 8.81 16.14 -2.21
CA LYS A 125 8.16 16.39 -0.91
C LYS A 125 6.94 17.30 -1.05
N ALA A 126 7.03 18.33 -1.90
CA ALA A 126 5.94 19.26 -2.17
C ALA A 126 4.74 18.56 -2.82
N HIS A 127 4.99 17.66 -3.77
CA HIS A 127 3.93 16.84 -4.39
C HIS A 127 3.18 16.00 -3.35
N VAL A 128 3.93 15.28 -2.50
CA VAL A 128 3.35 14.47 -1.41
C VAL A 128 2.49 15.33 -0.47
N GLU A 129 2.98 16.51 -0.09
CA GLU A 129 2.25 17.43 0.78
C GLU A 129 0.96 17.94 0.12
N THR A 130 1.01 18.34 -1.16
CA THR A 130 -0.16 18.76 -1.93
C THR A 130 -1.21 17.67 -2.00
N MET A 131 -0.83 16.44 -2.36
CA MET A 131 -1.77 15.33 -2.45
C MET A 131 -2.39 14.98 -1.09
N PHE A 132 -1.59 14.99 -0.02
CA PHE A 132 -2.10 14.73 1.33
C PHE A 132 -3.08 15.83 1.79
N GLN A 133 -2.83 17.09 1.44
CA GLN A 133 -3.77 18.19 1.70
C GLN A 133 -5.07 18.03 0.91
N CYS A 134 -4.98 17.59 -0.36
CA CYS A 134 -6.14 17.30 -1.19
C CYS A 134 -7.03 16.22 -0.55
N TYR A 135 -6.45 15.08 -0.16
CA TYR A 135 -7.20 13.99 0.48
C TYR A 135 -7.80 14.40 1.82
N ALA A 136 -7.06 15.18 2.63
CA ALA A 136 -7.57 15.71 3.89
C ALA A 136 -8.76 16.66 3.69
N ALA A 137 -8.75 17.48 2.64
CA ALA A 137 -9.87 18.37 2.31
C ALA A 137 -11.11 17.57 1.91
N ILE A 138 -10.94 16.51 1.11
CA ILE A 138 -12.03 15.61 0.70
C ILE A 138 -12.62 14.90 1.93
N GLU A 139 -11.78 14.33 2.79
CA GLU A 139 -12.24 13.68 4.03
C GLU A 139 -13.02 14.66 4.93
N LYS A 140 -12.52 15.89 5.07
CA LYS A 140 -13.17 16.92 5.89
C LYS A 140 -14.53 17.34 5.33
N ALA A 141 -14.72 17.25 4.02
CA ALA A 141 -15.99 17.55 3.37
C ALA A 141 -17.04 16.43 3.56
N CYS A 142 -16.63 15.21 3.95
CA CYS A 142 -17.55 14.13 4.28
C CYS A 142 -18.29 14.45 5.61
N VAL A 143 -19.61 14.60 5.52
CA VAL A 143 -20.47 15.11 6.61
C VAL A 143 -20.91 13.98 7.58
N THR A 144 -20.65 12.72 7.27
CA THR A 144 -21.27 11.58 7.96
C THR A 144 -20.30 10.77 8.83
N GLY A 145 -20.80 10.37 10.01
CA GLY A 145 -20.20 9.32 10.84
C GLY A 145 -18.96 9.73 11.64
N ASP A 146 -18.35 8.75 12.29
CA ASP A 146 -17.04 8.90 12.92
C ASP A 146 -15.91 9.00 11.88
N ARG A 147 -14.65 9.12 12.32
CA ARG A 147 -13.51 9.30 11.41
C ARG A 147 -13.31 8.13 10.45
N GLU A 148 -13.55 6.90 10.90
CA GLU A 148 -13.40 5.71 10.05
C GLU A 148 -14.50 5.67 8.99
N ALA A 149 -15.73 6.03 9.36
CA ALA A 149 -16.83 6.21 8.42
C ALA A 149 -16.52 7.30 7.39
N ARG A 150 -15.96 8.44 7.81
CA ARG A 150 -15.54 9.52 6.89
C ARG A 150 -14.47 9.06 5.92
N LEU A 151 -13.44 8.38 6.42
CA LEU A 151 -12.35 7.85 5.61
C LEU A 151 -12.86 6.83 4.58
N THR A 152 -13.84 6.01 4.98
CA THR A 152 -14.46 5.02 4.10
C THR A 152 -15.36 5.68 3.05
N SER A 153 -16.11 6.73 3.43
CA SER A 153 -16.97 7.47 2.50
C SER A 153 -16.18 8.33 1.51
N SER A 154 -14.96 8.76 1.86
CA SER A 154 -14.12 9.60 1.01
C SER A 154 -13.32 8.83 -0.03
N ILE A 155 -13.31 7.49 0.02
CA ILE A 155 -12.44 6.65 -0.85
C ILE A 155 -12.67 6.98 -2.32
N GLU A 156 -13.92 6.94 -2.77
CA GLU A 156 -14.25 7.16 -4.18
C GLU A 156 -13.82 8.55 -4.65
N SER A 157 -14.16 9.59 -3.89
CA SER A 157 -13.79 10.98 -4.22
C SER A 157 -12.27 11.19 -4.21
N SER A 158 -11.55 10.52 -3.31
CA SER A 158 -10.09 10.59 -3.24
C SER A 158 -9.44 9.92 -4.45
N LEU A 159 -9.96 8.77 -4.89
CA LEU A 159 -9.50 8.08 -6.08
C LEU A 159 -9.78 8.88 -7.36
N TRP A 160 -10.91 9.58 -7.44
CA TRP A 160 -11.18 10.52 -8.53
C TRP A 160 -10.24 11.72 -8.54
N ALA A 161 -9.97 12.32 -7.37
CA ALA A 161 -9.04 13.45 -7.26
C ALA A 161 -7.62 13.05 -7.68
N MET A 162 -7.19 11.87 -7.24
CA MET A 162 -5.94 11.24 -7.63
C MET A 162 -5.85 11.03 -9.15
N ALA A 163 -6.88 10.44 -9.76
CA ALA A 163 -6.88 10.21 -11.20
C ALA A 163 -6.90 11.51 -12.02
N LYS A 164 -7.59 12.54 -11.52
CA LYS A 164 -7.61 13.87 -12.13
C LYS A 164 -6.22 14.51 -12.17
N GLU A 165 -5.42 14.36 -11.12
CA GLU A 165 -4.06 14.92 -11.05
C GLU A 165 -3.18 14.42 -12.20
N ILE A 166 -3.36 13.16 -12.59
CA ILE A 166 -2.59 12.52 -13.66
C ILE A 166 -3.31 12.53 -15.01
N ASN A 167 -4.39 13.30 -15.14
CA ASN A 167 -5.25 13.36 -16.34
C ASN A 167 -5.74 11.99 -16.81
N PHE A 168 -6.06 11.10 -15.87
CA PHE A 168 -6.55 9.76 -16.14
C PHE A 168 -8.04 9.64 -15.79
N VAL A 169 -8.79 8.92 -16.63
CA VAL A 169 -10.21 8.63 -16.39
C VAL A 169 -10.37 7.14 -16.09
N PRO A 170 -10.46 6.74 -14.80
CA PRO A 170 -10.63 5.34 -14.44
C PRO A 170 -12.01 4.86 -14.91
N ASN A 171 -12.04 3.71 -15.57
CA ASN A 171 -13.31 3.06 -15.86
C ASN A 171 -13.97 2.58 -14.55
N PRO A 172 -15.30 2.38 -14.52
CA PRO A 172 -16.02 2.00 -13.29
C PRO A 172 -15.53 0.69 -12.65
N SER A 173 -15.06 -0.27 -13.46
CA SER A 173 -14.55 -1.55 -12.95
C SER A 173 -13.25 -1.37 -12.18
N LEU A 174 -12.33 -0.58 -12.74
CA LEU A 174 -11.05 -0.21 -12.12
C LEU A 174 -11.28 0.59 -10.83
N LEU A 175 -12.18 1.58 -10.86
CA LEU A 175 -12.51 2.37 -9.68
C LEU A 175 -13.04 1.48 -8.55
N ARG A 176 -13.98 0.58 -8.86
CA ARG A 176 -14.52 -0.38 -7.88
C ARG A 176 -13.43 -1.29 -7.31
N HIS A 177 -12.54 -1.78 -8.15
CA HIS A 177 -11.42 -2.61 -7.72
C HIS A 177 -10.47 -1.85 -6.77
N LEU A 178 -10.07 -0.63 -7.11
CA LEU A 178 -9.25 0.22 -6.23
C LEU A 178 -9.95 0.53 -4.90
N MET A 179 -11.26 0.70 -4.89
CA MET A 179 -12.04 0.87 -3.66
C MET A 179 -12.03 -0.40 -2.80
N GLU A 180 -12.21 -1.58 -3.40
CA GLU A 180 -12.15 -2.87 -2.70
C GLU A 180 -10.76 -3.14 -2.09
N GLU A 181 -9.70 -2.90 -2.86
CA GLU A 181 -8.31 -2.99 -2.43
C GLU A 181 -7.98 -2.01 -1.29
N THR A 182 -8.49 -0.78 -1.37
CA THR A 182 -8.31 0.23 -0.31
C THR A 182 -8.96 -0.24 0.99
N ARG A 183 -10.18 -0.80 0.93
CA ARG A 183 -10.85 -1.34 2.12
C ARG A 183 -10.12 -2.56 2.68
N ALA A 184 -9.60 -3.44 1.82
CA ALA A 184 -8.81 -4.59 2.25
C ALA A 184 -7.52 -4.15 2.96
N PHE A 185 -6.83 -3.16 2.40
CA PHE A 185 -5.66 -2.53 3.00
C PHE A 185 -5.96 -1.95 4.38
N MET A 186 -7.04 -1.18 4.51
CA MET A 186 -7.47 -0.61 5.79
C MET A 186 -7.70 -1.70 6.83
N ARG A 187 -8.50 -2.74 6.51
CA ARG A 187 -8.77 -3.84 7.44
C ARG A 187 -7.49 -4.51 7.94
N ALA A 188 -6.57 -4.82 7.04
CA ALA A 188 -5.34 -5.51 7.40
C ALA A 188 -4.37 -4.58 8.15
N LEU A 189 -4.38 -3.26 7.90
CA LEU A 189 -3.63 -2.31 8.72
C LEU A 189 -4.24 -2.17 10.13
N THR A 190 -5.57 -2.12 10.27
CA THR A 190 -6.25 -2.13 11.57
C THR A 190 -5.85 -3.35 12.38
N LEU A 191 -5.89 -4.53 11.77
CA LEU A 191 -5.48 -5.78 12.42
C LEU A 191 -4.02 -5.69 12.91
N ARG A 192 -3.11 -5.30 12.02
CA ARG A 192 -1.68 -5.17 12.36
C ARG A 192 -1.44 -4.18 13.50
N LEU A 193 -2.12 -3.05 13.52
CA LEU A 193 -2.01 -2.08 14.60
C LEU A 193 -2.56 -2.64 15.92
N SER A 194 -3.68 -3.37 15.88
CA SER A 194 -4.25 -4.01 17.07
C SER A 194 -3.38 -5.12 17.66
N GLU A 195 -2.59 -5.80 16.83
CA GLU A 195 -1.62 -6.81 17.27
C GLU A 195 -0.39 -6.21 17.93
N MET A 196 -0.14 -4.91 17.78
CA MET A 196 0.97 -4.23 18.44
C MET A 196 0.62 -3.99 19.91
N THR A 197 0.76 -5.01 20.74
CA THR A 197 0.74 -4.89 22.21
C THR A 197 2.16 -4.65 22.76
N PRO A 198 2.33 -4.11 23.98
CA PRO A 198 3.64 -3.94 24.60
C PRO A 198 4.49 -5.22 24.60
N GLU A 199 3.88 -6.37 24.90
CA GLU A 199 4.55 -7.68 24.92
C GLU A 199 4.99 -8.10 23.52
N SER A 200 4.11 -7.93 22.53
CA SER A 200 4.43 -8.27 21.14
C SER A 200 5.58 -7.41 20.60
N VAL A 201 5.59 -6.11 20.95
CA VAL A 201 6.62 -5.15 20.54
C VAL A 201 7.94 -5.51 21.21
N HIS A 202 7.92 -5.77 22.51
CA HIS A 202 9.11 -6.22 23.25
C HIS A 202 9.68 -7.51 22.67
N HIS A 203 8.83 -8.51 22.44
CA HIS A 203 9.25 -9.78 21.86
C HIS A 203 9.83 -9.61 20.45
N LYS A 204 9.17 -8.85 19.56
CA LYS A 204 9.64 -8.63 18.19
C LYS A 204 10.88 -7.72 18.12
N ALA A 205 11.04 -6.76 19.03
CA ALA A 205 12.22 -5.89 19.10
C ALA A 205 13.48 -6.66 19.54
N HIS A 206 13.32 -7.62 20.45
CA HIS A 206 14.43 -8.44 20.96
C HIS A 206 14.65 -9.74 20.19
N GLY A 207 13.63 -10.26 19.51
CA GLY A 207 13.76 -11.38 18.57
C GLY A 207 14.42 -10.99 17.25
N LYS A 208 14.36 -9.70 16.87
CA LYS A 208 15.13 -9.15 15.75
C LYS A 208 16.53 -8.76 16.22
N THR A 209 17.50 -9.65 16.03
CA THR A 209 18.91 -9.26 16.03
C THR A 209 19.11 -8.34 14.82
N LEU A 210 19.24 -7.04 15.07
CA LEU A 210 19.76 -6.10 14.08
C LEU A 210 21.21 -6.52 13.83
N VAL A 211 21.45 -7.29 12.77
CA VAL A 211 22.78 -7.32 12.20
C VAL A 211 22.99 -5.90 11.67
N HIS A 212 23.86 -5.13 12.32
CA HIS A 212 24.41 -3.91 11.75
C HIS A 212 25.29 -4.31 10.56
N THR A 213 24.64 -4.63 9.44
CA THR A 213 25.26 -4.70 8.14
C THR A 213 24.38 -3.90 7.20
N HIS A 214 24.95 -2.84 6.62
CA HIS A 214 24.65 -2.56 5.22
C HIS A 214 24.70 -3.92 4.50
N HIS A 215 23.59 -4.31 3.86
CA HIS A 215 23.31 -5.58 3.21
C HIS A 215 22.54 -6.64 4.01
N SER A 216 21.39 -6.97 3.41
CA SER A 216 20.68 -8.25 3.37
C SER A 216 20.47 -8.99 4.69
N VAL A 217 19.20 -9.16 5.05
CA VAL A 217 18.52 -10.45 5.28
C VAL A 217 17.11 -10.12 5.78
N PHE A 218 16.08 -10.43 4.97
CA PHE A 218 14.70 -10.48 5.45
C PHE A 218 14.12 -11.87 5.20
N SER A 219 13.87 -12.59 6.31
CA SER A 219 13.30 -13.93 6.36
C SER A 219 11.86 -13.97 5.86
N ARG A 220 11.56 -15.05 5.15
CA ARG A 220 10.32 -15.43 4.44
C ARG A 220 9.16 -15.81 5.37
N GLU A 221 9.32 -15.71 6.69
CA GLU A 221 8.46 -16.40 7.66
C GLU A 221 7.23 -15.62 8.17
N ASN A 222 7.00 -14.37 7.77
CA ASN A 222 5.81 -13.60 8.22
C ASN A 222 4.68 -13.51 7.18
N TYR A 223 4.63 -14.43 6.22
CA TYR A 223 3.72 -14.32 5.06
C TYR A 223 2.38 -15.05 5.20
N GLU A 224 2.13 -15.83 6.26
CA GLU A 224 0.95 -16.73 6.30
C GLU A 224 -0.32 -16.19 6.99
N HIS A 225 -0.32 -15.02 7.61
CA HIS A 225 -1.45 -14.62 8.48
C HIS A 225 -2.45 -13.59 7.92
N ILE A 226 -2.54 -13.40 6.61
CA ILE A 226 -3.50 -12.43 6.04
C ILE A 226 -4.40 -13.03 4.96
N TYR A 227 -5.07 -14.18 5.19
CA TYR A 227 -6.25 -14.56 4.39
C TYR A 227 -7.18 -15.54 5.13
N PRO A 228 -8.43 -15.18 5.45
CA PRO A 228 -9.50 -16.14 5.72
C PRO A 228 -10.37 -16.45 4.48
N SER A 229 -10.03 -15.97 3.28
CA SER A 229 -10.84 -16.19 2.06
C SER A 229 -10.24 -17.17 1.03
N LEU A 230 -9.04 -17.70 1.24
CA LEU A 230 -8.38 -18.59 0.28
C LEU A 230 -8.82 -20.07 0.37
N THR A 231 -9.38 -20.53 1.49
CA THR A 231 -9.87 -21.91 1.61
C THR A 231 -11.14 -22.18 0.81
N LEU A 232 -11.97 -21.16 0.56
CA LEU A 232 -13.20 -21.35 -0.22
C LEU A 232 -12.92 -21.43 -1.74
N ILE A 233 -11.99 -20.62 -2.25
CA ILE A 233 -11.66 -20.60 -3.68
C ILE A 233 -10.78 -21.79 -4.08
N ALA A 234 -9.84 -22.20 -3.21
CA ALA A 234 -9.08 -23.44 -3.42
C ALA A 234 -10.01 -24.68 -3.45
N GLY A 235 -11.04 -24.73 -2.60
CA GLY A 235 -12.05 -25.79 -2.63
C GLY A 235 -12.86 -25.83 -3.93
N ILE A 236 -13.24 -24.67 -4.48
CA ILE A 236 -14.03 -24.59 -5.72
C ILE A 236 -13.18 -24.97 -6.95
N MET A 237 -11.89 -24.58 -6.98
CA MET A 237 -11.00 -24.92 -8.09
C MET A 237 -10.58 -26.39 -8.11
N THR A 238 -10.50 -27.03 -6.93
CA THR A 238 -10.18 -28.47 -6.85
C THR A 238 -11.39 -29.32 -7.24
N GLY A 239 -12.62 -28.86 -6.96
CA GLY A 239 -13.85 -29.53 -7.41
C GLY A 239 -14.08 -29.47 -8.93
N PHE A 240 -13.67 -28.39 -9.59
CA PHE A 240 -13.80 -28.27 -11.05
C PHE A 240 -12.80 -29.14 -11.82
N LEU A 241 -11.61 -29.40 -11.28
CA LEU A 241 -10.60 -30.24 -11.92
C LEU A 241 -10.92 -31.75 -11.83
N PHE A 242 -11.72 -32.19 -10.86
CA PHE A 242 -12.13 -33.60 -10.74
C PHE A 242 -13.40 -33.96 -11.53
N MET A 243 -14.19 -32.99 -12.01
CA MET A 243 -15.34 -33.29 -12.87
C MET A 243 -15.00 -33.38 -14.36
N PHE A 244 -13.77 -33.05 -14.75
CA PHE A 244 -13.29 -33.10 -16.14
C PHE A 244 -12.06 -34.00 -16.33
N ALA A 245 -11.78 -34.88 -15.36
CA ALA A 245 -10.78 -35.94 -15.46
C ALA A 245 -11.45 -37.32 -15.53
#